data_AF-A0A1G7EXG9-F1
#
_entry.id   AF-A0A1G7EXG9-F1
#
_cell.length_a   1.000
_cell.length_b   1.000
_cell.length_c   1.000
_cell.angle_alpha   90.00
_cell.angle_beta   90.00
_cell.angle_gamma   90.00
#
_symmetry.space_group_name_H-M   'P 1'
#
loop_
_entity.id
_entity.type
_entity.pdbx_description
1 polymer ?
#
loop_
_entity_poly.entity_id
_entity_poly.type
_entity_poly.pdbx_seq_one_letter_code
_entity_poly.pdbx_strand_id
1 'polypeptide(L)'
;MDKKYFKLRVKTGTKIISTKGDYIVSDIPDNALEFLEKGASWLVLAKEADVPLSKLEEPRLRKLKSLRATQGFSEDVIIISRALELKQKGDKPKVEAKPEK
;
A
#
# COMPACT_ATOMS: atom_id res chain seq x y z
N MET A 1 10.72 0.77 1.92
CA MET A 1 9.70 -0.26 2.23
C MET A 1 10.09 -1.50 1.44
N ASP A 2 10.11 -2.69 2.06
CA ASP A 2 10.62 -3.88 1.38
C ASP A 2 9.71 -4.39 0.25
N LYS A 3 10.32 -4.95 -0.79
CA LYS A 3 9.64 -5.54 -1.96
C LYS A 3 8.70 -6.69 -1.61
N LYS A 4 8.99 -7.41 -0.52
CA LYS A 4 8.18 -8.55 -0.03
C LYS A 4 6.73 -8.19 0.31
N TYR A 5 6.44 -6.91 0.54
CA TYR A 5 5.10 -6.42 0.83
C TYR A 5 4.27 -6.12 -0.44
N PHE A 6 4.83 -6.35 -1.62
CA PHE A 6 4.17 -6.16 -2.89
C PHE A 6 4.08 -7.50 -3.62
N LYS A 7 3.10 -7.64 -4.50
CA LYS A 7 2.96 -8.77 -5.41
C LYS A 7 2.72 -8.27 -6.82
N LEU A 8 3.28 -9.00 -7.78
CA LEU A 8 2.99 -8.79 -9.19
C LEU A 8 1.67 -9.48 -9.53
N ARG A 9 0.78 -8.76 -10.22
CA ARG A 9 -0.45 -9.31 -10.80
C ARG A 9 -0.22 -9.92 -12.17
N VAL A 10 0.85 -9.48 -12.84
CA VAL A 10 1.25 -9.92 -14.17
C VAL A 10 2.42 -10.89 -14.07
N LYS A 11 2.60 -11.73 -15.09
CA LYS A 11 3.78 -12.62 -15.15
C LYS A 11 5.04 -11.79 -15.37
N THR A 12 6.16 -12.29 -14.86
CA THR A 12 7.47 -11.76 -15.22
C THR A 12 7.68 -11.83 -16.73
N GLY A 13 8.31 -10.82 -17.31
CA GLY A 13 8.42 -10.63 -18.75
C GLY A 13 7.25 -9.89 -19.40
N THR A 14 6.20 -9.53 -18.64
CA THR A 14 5.10 -8.72 -19.19
C THR A 14 5.60 -7.31 -19.53
N LYS A 15 5.39 -6.88 -20.78
CA LYS A 15 5.67 -5.52 -21.22
C LYS A 15 4.50 -4.60 -20.84
N ILE A 16 4.76 -3.64 -19.96
CA ILE A 16 3.81 -2.58 -19.63
C ILE A 16 4.05 -1.42 -20.59
N ILE A 17 3.04 -1.08 -21.36
CA ILE A 17 3.04 0.08 -22.25
C ILE A 17 2.43 1.24 -21.48
N SER A 18 3.22 2.29 -21.30
CA SER A 18 2.81 3.50 -20.59
C SER A 18 3.23 4.73 -21.37
N THR A 19 2.47 5.81 -21.25
CA THR A 19 2.81 7.10 -21.89
C THR A 19 4.13 7.69 -21.42
N LYS A 20 4.68 7.19 -20.30
CA LYS A 20 6.00 7.56 -19.76
C LYS A 20 7.15 6.67 -20.25
N GLY A 21 6.86 5.70 -21.10
CA GLY A 21 7.82 4.73 -21.60
C GLY A 21 7.40 3.29 -21.31
N ASP A 22 7.82 2.41 -22.22
CA ASP A 22 7.61 0.98 -22.10
C ASP A 22 8.61 0.38 -21.12
N TYR A 23 8.16 -0.56 -20.29
CA TYR A 23 9.06 -1.34 -19.43
C TYR A 23 8.62 -2.79 -19.33
N ILE A 24 9.60 -3.66 -19.10
CA ILE A 24 9.37 -5.09 -18.89
C ILE A 24 9.38 -5.34 -17.38
N VAL A 25 8.31 -5.96 -16.89
CA VAL A 25 8.21 -6.36 -15.48
C VAL A 25 9.08 -7.60 -15.29
N SER A 26 10.34 -7.41 -14.90
CA SER A 26 11.23 -8.53 -14.56
C SER A 26 11.12 -8.93 -13.09
N ASP A 27 10.94 -7.94 -12.21
CA ASP A 27 10.84 -8.12 -10.76
C ASP A 27 10.05 -6.96 -10.12
N ILE A 28 9.83 -6.99 -8.80
CA ILE A 28 9.22 -5.88 -8.06
C ILE A 28 10.27 -4.77 -7.93
N PRO A 29 10.03 -3.55 -8.43
CA PRO A 29 10.99 -2.46 -8.30
C PRO A 29 11.15 -2.02 -6.84
N ASP A 30 12.32 -1.51 -6.46
CA ASP A 30 12.55 -0.91 -5.13
C ASP A 30 11.57 0.23 -4.84
N ASN A 31 11.17 0.95 -5.90
CA ASN A 31 10.21 2.05 -5.83
C ASN A 31 8.76 1.59 -6.09
N ALA A 32 8.42 0.33 -5.78
CA ALA A 32 7.07 -0.23 -5.98
C ALA A 32 5.96 0.65 -5.41
N LEU A 33 6.19 1.26 -4.23
CA LEU A 33 5.24 2.18 -3.62
C LEU A 33 4.96 3.41 -4.51
N GLU A 34 5.99 4.00 -5.13
CA GLU A 34 5.80 5.16 -6.01
C GLU A 34 5.02 4.78 -7.28
N PHE A 35 5.26 3.60 -7.83
CA PHE A 35 4.48 3.08 -8.95
C PHE A 35 3.02 2.91 -8.55
N LEU A 36 2.77 2.41 -7.35
CA LEU A 36 1.45 2.24 -6.79
C LEU A 36 0.74 3.59 -6.59
N GLU A 37 1.43 4.59 -6.07
CA GLU A 37 0.96 5.99 -5.96
C GLU A 37 0.67 6.62 -7.34
N LYS A 38 1.39 6.20 -8.38
CA LYS A 38 1.16 6.60 -9.78
C LYS A 38 0.04 5.80 -10.46
N GLY A 39 -0.55 4.82 -9.78
CA GLY A 39 -1.64 4.01 -10.30
C GLY A 39 -1.22 2.78 -11.10
N ALA A 40 -0.05 2.21 -10.82
CA ALA A 40 0.35 0.92 -11.37
C ALA A 40 -0.65 -0.20 -11.02
N SER A 41 -1.37 -0.69 -12.03
CA SER A 41 -2.35 -1.77 -11.89
C SER A 41 -1.74 -3.18 -11.89
N TRP A 42 -0.47 -3.30 -12.29
CA TRP A 42 0.28 -4.57 -12.32
C TRP A 42 0.93 -4.91 -10.97
N LEU A 43 0.97 -3.98 -10.02
CA LEU A 43 1.36 -4.21 -8.63
C LEU A 43 0.11 -4.28 -7.76
N VAL A 44 0.14 -5.14 -6.75
CA VAL A 44 -0.87 -5.22 -5.67
C VAL A 44 -0.16 -5.34 -4.32
N LEU A 45 -0.87 -5.01 -3.23
CA LEU A 45 -0.31 -5.12 -1.89
C LEU A 45 -0.40 -6.55 -1.37
N ALA A 46 0.66 -7.02 -0.71
CA ALA A 46 0.62 -8.25 0.06
C ALA A 46 -0.16 -8.02 1.36
N LYS A 47 -0.78 -9.07 1.90
CA LYS A 47 -1.57 -8.98 3.14
C LYS A 47 -0.77 -8.48 4.35
N GLU A 48 0.54 -8.69 4.35
CA GLU A 48 1.48 -8.27 5.41
C GLU A 48 1.95 -6.80 5.24
N ALA A 49 1.49 -6.10 4.21
CA ALA A 49 1.89 -4.72 3.95
C ALA A 49 1.25 -3.72 4.93
N ASP A 50 0.24 -4.12 5.71
CA ASP A 50 -0.49 -3.24 6.63
C ASP A 50 0.43 -2.58 7.68
N VAL A 51 1.37 -3.33 8.26
CA VAL A 51 2.33 -2.82 9.25
C VAL A 51 3.27 -1.76 8.65
N PRO A 52 4.03 -2.03 7.57
CA PRO A 52 4.89 -1.02 6.97
C PRO A 52 4.09 0.16 6.37
N LEU A 53 2.88 -0.07 5.87
CA LEU A 53 1.99 1.01 5.40
C LEU A 53 1.60 1.94 6.54
N SER A 54 1.32 1.44 7.75
CA SER A 54 0.95 2.28 8.91
C SER A 54 2.01 3.33 9.27
N LYS A 55 3.28 3.08 8.90
CA LYS A 55 4.40 4.01 9.10
C LYS A 55 4.39 5.18 8.11
N LEU A 56 3.66 5.06 6.99
CA LEU A 56 3.51 6.14 6.02
C LEU A 56 2.60 7.26 6.56
N GLU A 57 2.68 8.42 5.93
CA GLU A 57 1.83 9.56 6.28
C GLU A 57 0.35 9.26 5.99
N GLU A 58 -0.53 9.66 6.91
CA GLU A 58 -1.98 9.51 6.74
C GLU A 58 -2.51 10.07 5.40
N PRO A 59 -2.15 11.29 4.96
CA PRO A 59 -2.61 11.81 3.67
C PRO A 59 -2.19 10.92 2.49
N ARG A 60 -0.99 10.32 2.54
CA ARG A 60 -0.53 9.38 1.49
C ARG A 60 -1.36 8.11 1.50
N LEU A 61 -1.62 7.53 2.67
CA LEU A 61 -2.47 6.33 2.81
C LEU A 61 -3.89 6.58 2.30
N ARG A 62 -4.51 7.73 2.65
CA ARG A 62 -5.85 8.09 2.15
C ARG A 62 -5.85 8.23 0.63
N LYS A 63 -4.85 8.88 0.04
CA LYS A 63 -4.71 9.01 -1.42
C LYS A 63 -4.57 7.64 -2.09
N LEU A 64 -3.72 6.77 -1.53
CA LEU A 64 -3.52 5.40 -2.00
C LEU A 64 -4.83 4.60 -1.96
N LYS A 65 -5.57 4.69 -0.84
CA LYS A 65 -6.85 4.03 -0.65
C LYS A 65 -7.86 4.45 -1.71
N SER A 66 -8.05 5.76 -1.92
CA SER A 66 -8.98 6.26 -2.94
C SER A 66 -8.58 5.82 -4.34
N LEU A 67 -7.28 5.89 -4.68
CA LEU A 67 -6.78 5.45 -5.98
C LEU A 67 -7.06 3.96 -6.21
N ARG A 68 -6.80 3.11 -5.20
CA ARG A 68 -7.06 1.67 -5.28
C ARG A 68 -8.52 1.32 -5.33
N ALA A 69 -9.37 2.07 -4.63
CA ALA A 69 -10.81 1.92 -4.70
C ALA A 69 -11.33 2.24 -6.12
N THR A 70 -10.89 3.34 -6.72
CA THR A 70 -11.26 3.72 -8.11
C THR A 70 -10.81 2.68 -9.13
N GLN A 71 -9.67 2.03 -8.89
CA GLN A 71 -9.15 0.97 -9.76
C GLN A 71 -9.80 -0.41 -9.52
N GLY A 72 -10.69 -0.55 -8.52
CA GLY A 72 -11.34 -1.82 -8.19
C GLY A 72 -10.46 -2.82 -7.42
N PHE A 73 -9.37 -2.38 -6.78
CA PHE A 73 -8.51 -3.24 -5.95
C PHE A 73 -9.01 -3.30 -4.50
N SER A 74 -10.12 -3.98 -4.26
CA SER A 74 -10.74 -4.05 -2.93
C SER A 74 -9.84 -4.67 -1.86
N GLU A 75 -8.99 -5.65 -2.21
CA GLU A 75 -8.02 -6.23 -1.26
C GLU A 75 -7.00 -5.19 -0.78
N ASP A 76 -6.42 -4.41 -1.71
CA ASP A 76 -5.50 -3.32 -1.37
C ASP A 76 -6.19 -2.29 -0.46
N VAL A 77 -7.45 -1.92 -0.76
CA VAL A 77 -8.24 -0.98 0.06
C VAL A 77 -8.41 -1.49 1.49
N ILE A 78 -8.64 -2.80 1.67
CA ILE A 78 -8.74 -3.42 3.01
C ILE A 78 -7.40 -3.34 3.73
N ILE A 79 -6.29 -3.67 3.05
CA ILE A 79 -4.94 -3.63 3.63
C ILE A 79 -4.57 -2.20 4.04
N ILE A 80 -4.84 -1.21 3.19
CA ILE A 80 -4.58 0.21 3.48
C ILE A 80 -5.49 0.71 4.61
N SER A 81 -6.74 0.26 4.69
CA SER A 81 -7.64 0.61 5.80
C SER A 81 -7.12 0.07 7.12
N ARG A 82 -6.66 -1.19 7.15
CA ARG A 82 -6.01 -1.76 8.34
C ARG A 82 -4.76 -0.98 8.72
N ALA A 83 -3.94 -0.57 7.76
CA ALA A 83 -2.77 0.27 8.01
C ALA A 83 -3.14 1.61 8.65
N LEU A 84 -4.22 2.26 8.19
CA LEU A 84 -4.75 3.50 8.78
C LEU A 84 -5.26 3.27 10.21
N GLU A 85 -5.94 2.15 10.48
CA GLU A 85 -6.39 1.79 11.82
C GLU A 85 -5.21 1.51 12.76
N LEU A 86 -4.19 0.77 12.30
CA LEU A 86 -2.97 0.51 13.04
C LEU A 86 -2.23 1.80 13.37
N LYS A 87 -2.18 2.75 12.42
CA LYS A 87 -1.59 4.07 12.65
C LYS A 87 -2.34 4.83 13.76
N GLN A 88 -3.67 4.89 13.69
CA GLN A 88 -4.48 5.53 14.74
C GLN A 88 -4.39 4.83 16.10
N LYS A 89 -4.22 3.50 16.12
CA LYS A 89 -4.02 2.74 17.36
C LYS A 89 -2.62 2.89 17.92
N GLY A 90 -1.60 3.03 17.07
CA GLY A 90 -0.20 3.27 17.47
C GLY A 90 0.06 4.71 17.90
N ASP A 91 -0.72 5.67 17.40
CA ASP A 91 -0.66 7.09 17.77
C ASP A 91 -1.63 7.47 18.90
N LYS A 92 -2.32 6.50 19.50
CA LYS A 92 -2.90 6.74 20.83
C LYS A 92 -1.75 6.64 21.84
N PRO A 93 -1.34 7.74 22.53
CA PRO A 93 -0.74 7.55 23.83
C PRO A 93 -1.70 6.63 24.60
N LYS A 94 -1.13 5.57 25.17
CA LYS A 94 -1.79 4.74 26.17
C LYS A 94 -2.23 5.69 27.28
N VAL A 95 -3.40 6.29 27.14
CA VAL A 95 -4.12 6.89 28.27
C VAL A 95 -4.51 5.67 29.07
N GLU A 96 -3.62 5.32 29.98
CA GLU A 96 -3.88 4.45 31.10
C GLU A 96 -5.15 5.00 31.76
N ALA A 97 -6.28 4.39 31.41
CA ALA A 97 -7.50 4.54 32.15
C ALA A 97 -7.19 3.93 33.52
N LYS A 98 -6.73 4.77 34.46
CA LYS A 98 -6.78 4.44 35.88
C LYS A 98 -8.26 4.47 36.27
N PRO A 99 -8.86 3.34 36.67
CA PRO A 99 -10.06 3.41 37.47
C PRO A 99 -9.56 3.56 38.91
N GLU A 100 -9.70 4.73 39.51
CA GLU A 100 -9.66 4.77 40.96
C GLU A 100 -10.86 5.56 41.46
N LYS A 101 -11.58 4.85 42.32
CA LYS A 101 -12.86 5.13 42.93
C LYS A 101 -12.60 5.53 44.37
#